data_AF-A0A9W7W3W9-F1
#
_entry.id   AF-A0A9W7W3W9-F1
#
_cell.length_a   1.000
_cell.length_b   1.000
_cell.length_c   1.000
_cell.angle_alpha   90.00
_cell.angle_beta   90.00
_cell.angle_gamma   90.00
#
_symmetry.space_group_name_H-M   'P 1'
#
loop_
_entity.id
_entity.type
_entity.pdbx_description
1 polymer ?
#
loop_
_entity_poly.entity_id
_entity_poly.type
_entity_poly.pdbx_seq_one_letter_code
_entity_poly.pdbx_strand_id
1 'polypeptide(L)'
;MANFDARVIVLALRIAQAMLALIVLGLAAYVANWWSGYWHSSSPSEVNFLIFSSVWSVLALLYLIIVPWRFSETALHHKFAIFGIEAATMIFWFAGFVALAVFLSDRVCFGHVCAAAKATAVFAAFEWALFVATFTMASLHVMRTRGRMGRIGKADPNVNVAEGV
;
A
#
# COMPACT_ATOMS: atom_id res chain seq x y z
N MET A 1 6.75 20.67 16.93
CA MET A 1 5.32 20.43 16.64
C MET A 1 5.13 19.75 15.28
N ALA A 2 5.65 20.30 14.17
CA ALA A 2 5.51 19.70 12.82
C ALA A 2 5.93 18.21 12.65
N ASN A 3 6.93 17.73 13.40
CA ASN A 3 7.39 16.32 13.32
C ASN A 3 6.40 15.34 13.97
N PHE A 4 5.57 15.81 14.90
CA PHE A 4 4.58 14.97 15.59
C PHE A 4 3.37 14.75 14.68
N ASP A 5 2.90 15.80 14.03
CA ASP A 5 1.77 15.75 13.08
C ASP A 5 2.05 14.79 11.92
N ALA A 6 3.26 14.82 11.34
CA ALA A 6 3.64 13.91 10.25
C ALA A 6 3.62 12.43 10.67
N ARG A 7 4.07 12.09 11.89
CA ARG A 7 4.05 10.71 12.39
C ARG A 7 2.63 10.23 12.65
N VAL A 8 1.77 11.10 13.19
CA VAL A 8 0.35 10.81 13.41
C VAL A 8 -0.37 10.59 12.09
N ILE A 9 -0.12 11.43 11.08
CA ILE A 9 -0.70 11.28 9.73
C ILE A 9 -0.30 9.93 9.11
N VAL A 10 0.99 9.57 9.17
CA VAL A 10 1.45 8.28 8.63
C VAL A 10 0.79 7.12 9.37
N LEU A 11 0.70 7.17 10.70
CA LEU A 11 0.05 6.11 11.47
C LEU A 11 -1.44 5.99 11.13
N ALA A 12 -2.14 7.12 11.01
CA ALA A 12 -3.56 7.14 10.62
C ALA A 12 -3.77 6.52 9.23
N LEU A 13 -2.89 6.81 8.26
CA LEU A 13 -2.93 6.18 6.93
C LEU A 13 -2.71 4.67 7.00
N ARG A 14 -1.79 4.19 7.85
CA ARG A 14 -1.56 2.75 8.06
C ARG A 14 -2.77 2.05 8.66
N ILE A 15 -3.42 2.69 9.62
CA ILE A 15 -4.64 2.16 10.25
C ILE A 15 -5.77 2.10 9.20
N ALA A 16 -5.93 3.15 8.40
CA ALA A 16 -6.92 3.17 7.32
C ALA A 16 -6.67 2.05 6.30
N GLN A 17 -5.41 1.84 5.89
CA GLN A 17 -4.99 0.74 5.02
C GLN A 17 -5.34 -0.62 5.63
N ALA A 18 -4.98 -0.84 6.90
CA ALA A 18 -5.30 -2.09 7.61
C ALA A 18 -6.81 -2.35 7.68
N MET A 19 -7.60 -1.32 7.99
CA MET A 19 -9.06 -1.44 8.07
C MET A 19 -9.68 -1.80 6.72
N LEU A 20 -9.29 -1.11 5.65
CA LEU A 20 -9.80 -1.39 4.31
C LEU A 20 -9.37 -2.78 3.82
N ALA A 21 -8.13 -3.19 4.06
CA ALA A 21 -7.67 -4.55 3.78
C ALA A 21 -8.51 -5.61 4.50
N LEU A 22 -8.86 -5.39 5.78
CA LEU A 22 -9.72 -6.31 6.53
C LEU A 22 -11.18 -6.32 6.02
N ILE A 23 -11.71 -5.16 5.61
CA ILE A 23 -13.05 -5.07 4.99
C ILE A 23 -13.08 -5.86 3.69
N VAL A 24 -12.08 -5.67 2.82
CA VAL A 24 -11.96 -6.41 1.56
C VAL A 24 -11.80 -7.91 1.84
N LEU A 25 -10.96 -8.30 2.80
CA LEU A 25 -10.78 -9.70 3.19
C LEU A 25 -12.11 -10.34 3.60
N GLY A 26 -12.90 -9.68 4.45
CA GLY A 26 -14.19 -10.17 4.91
C GLY A 26 -15.20 -10.31 3.77
N LEU A 27 -15.32 -9.30 2.91
CA LEU A 27 -16.24 -9.32 1.77
C LEU A 27 -15.82 -10.36 0.72
N ALA A 28 -14.53 -10.44 0.39
CA ALA A 28 -14.01 -11.42 -0.57
C ALA A 28 -14.15 -12.86 -0.04
N ALA A 29 -13.88 -13.09 1.25
CA ALA A 29 -14.09 -14.39 1.89
C ALA A 29 -15.58 -14.79 1.90
N TYR A 30 -16.49 -13.83 2.14
CA TYR A 30 -17.93 -14.08 2.04
C TYR A 30 -18.33 -14.51 0.62
N VAL A 31 -17.85 -13.81 -0.42
CA VAL A 31 -18.11 -14.16 -1.83
C VAL A 31 -17.54 -15.54 -2.15
N ALA A 32 -16.33 -15.85 -1.69
CA ALA A 32 -15.71 -17.15 -1.90
C ALA A 32 -16.48 -18.29 -1.22
N ASN A 33 -16.90 -18.10 0.03
CA ASN A 33 -17.70 -19.08 0.77
C ASN A 33 -19.07 -19.33 0.11
N TRP A 34 -19.72 -18.26 -0.38
CA TRP A 34 -20.98 -18.42 -1.11
C TRP A 34 -20.82 -19.28 -2.36
N TRP A 35 -19.70 -19.15 -3.08
CA TRP A 35 -19.42 -19.96 -4.26
C TRP A 35 -19.30 -21.44 -3.93
N SER A 36 -18.62 -21.77 -2.82
CA SER A 36 -18.51 -23.15 -2.34
C SER A 36 -19.86 -23.72 -1.89
N GLY A 37 -20.74 -22.89 -1.31
CA GLY A 37 -22.05 -23.32 -0.83
C GLY A 37 -23.09 -23.49 -1.94
N TYR A 38 -23.18 -22.52 -2.86
CA TYR A 38 -24.22 -22.49 -3.90
C TYR A 38 -23.86 -23.30 -5.14
N TRP A 39 -22.60 -23.21 -5.61
CA TRP A 39 -22.14 -23.86 -6.83
C TRP A 39 -21.38 -25.16 -6.57
N HIS A 40 -21.05 -25.48 -5.32
CA HIS A 40 -20.16 -26.59 -4.95
C HIS A 40 -18.86 -26.61 -5.76
N SER A 41 -18.38 -25.41 -6.09
CA SER A 41 -17.25 -25.20 -6.99
C SER A 41 -16.24 -24.24 -6.35
N SER A 42 -15.04 -24.17 -6.92
CA SER A 42 -14.02 -23.23 -6.49
C SER A 42 -14.39 -21.80 -6.85
N SER A 43 -14.08 -20.87 -5.94
CA SER A 43 -14.29 -19.43 -6.14
C SER A 43 -13.47 -18.90 -7.33
N PRO A 44 -13.93 -17.81 -7.99
CA PRO A 44 -13.20 -17.16 -9.08
C PRO A 44 -11.80 -16.71 -8.65
N SER A 45 -10.84 -16.77 -9.56
CA SER A 45 -9.43 -16.40 -9.32
C SER A 45 -9.26 -14.95 -8.87
N GLU A 46 -10.11 -14.05 -9.33
CA GLU A 46 -10.09 -12.61 -9.02
C GLU A 46 -10.41 -12.37 -7.54
N VAL A 47 -11.38 -13.11 -7.01
CA VAL A 47 -11.76 -13.05 -5.59
C VAL A 47 -10.64 -13.63 -4.72
N ASN A 48 -10.07 -14.77 -5.13
CA ASN A 48 -8.96 -15.40 -4.41
C ASN A 48 -7.70 -14.52 -4.41
N PHE A 49 -7.45 -13.80 -5.50
CA PHE A 49 -6.34 -12.85 -5.57
C PHE A 49 -6.52 -11.66 -4.63
N LEU A 50 -7.74 -11.14 -4.46
CA LEU A 50 -8.03 -10.09 -3.48
C LEU A 50 -7.91 -10.57 -2.02
N ILE A 51 -8.26 -11.83 -1.74
CA ILE A 51 -7.99 -12.46 -0.44
C ILE A 51 -6.48 -12.50 -0.18
N PHE A 52 -5.71 -12.99 -1.17
CA PHE A 52 -4.24 -12.98 -1.09
C PHE A 52 -3.69 -11.57 -0.87
N SER A 53 -4.12 -10.58 -1.66
CA SER A 53 -3.67 -9.20 -1.54
C SER A 53 -3.98 -8.60 -0.16
N SER A 54 -5.12 -8.95 0.42
CA SER A 54 -5.50 -8.49 1.76
C SER A 54 -4.59 -9.09 2.83
N VAL A 55 -4.33 -10.41 2.79
CA VAL A 55 -3.41 -11.09 3.73
C VAL A 55 -1.98 -10.58 3.56
N TRP A 56 -1.52 -10.43 2.31
CA TRP A 56 -0.23 -9.83 1.99
C TRP A 56 -0.11 -8.42 2.58
N SER A 57 -1.15 -7.60 2.46
CA SER A 57 -1.16 -6.23 2.97
C SER A 57 -1.06 -6.17 4.49
N VAL A 58 -1.70 -7.10 5.21
CA VAL A 58 -1.53 -7.20 6.67
C VAL A 58 -0.07 -7.48 7.03
N LEU A 59 0.59 -8.42 6.34
CA LEU A 59 2.00 -8.72 6.55
C LEU A 59 2.91 -7.54 6.17
N ALA A 60 2.63 -6.89 5.05
CA ALA A 60 3.35 -5.69 4.59
C ALA A 60 3.23 -4.54 5.62
N LEU A 61 2.03 -4.29 6.14
CA LEU A 61 1.80 -3.25 7.15
C LEU A 61 2.50 -3.56 8.46
N LEU A 62 2.51 -4.82 8.91
CA LEU A 62 3.29 -5.24 10.09
C LEU A 62 4.78 -4.91 9.90
N TYR A 63 5.35 -5.23 8.75
CA TYR A 63 6.73 -4.86 8.42
C TYR A 63 6.94 -3.34 8.42
N LEU A 64 6.04 -2.59 7.76
CA LEU A 64 6.12 -1.13 7.64
C LEU A 64 5.93 -0.37 8.95
N ILE A 65 5.28 -0.97 9.96
CA ILE A 65 5.10 -0.38 11.30
C ILE A 65 6.27 -0.76 12.22
N ILE A 66 6.66 -2.05 12.24
CA ILE A 66 7.69 -2.55 13.17
C ILE A 66 9.08 -2.00 12.82
N VAL A 67 9.43 -1.94 11.53
CA VAL A 67 10.79 -1.53 11.11
C VAL A 67 11.11 -0.09 11.52
N PRO A 68 10.27 0.93 11.25
CA PRO A 68 10.51 2.30 11.72
C PRO A 68 10.45 2.46 13.23
N TRP A 69 9.65 1.64 13.92
CA TRP A 69 9.48 1.76 15.36
C TRP A 69 10.63 1.14 16.16
N ARG A 70 11.15 -0.02 15.73
CA ARG A 70 12.11 -0.81 16.52
C ARG A 70 13.55 -0.79 15.97
N PHE A 71 13.73 -0.56 14.67
CA PHE A 71 15.00 -0.74 13.96
C PHE A 71 15.42 0.52 13.16
N SER A 72 15.16 1.73 13.69
CA SER A 72 15.54 2.97 13.01
C SER A 72 17.07 3.14 12.84
N GLU A 73 17.87 2.43 13.65
CA GLU A 73 19.34 2.57 13.64
C GLU A 73 20.09 1.36 13.05
N THR A 74 19.37 0.37 12.51
CA THR A 74 19.99 -0.88 12.02
C THR A 74 20.07 -0.91 10.49
N ALA A 75 21.07 -1.62 9.93
CA ALA A 75 21.28 -1.81 8.49
C ALA A 75 20.06 -2.38 7.73
N LEU A 76 19.08 -2.96 8.44
CA LEU A 76 17.77 -3.40 7.92
C LEU A 76 16.87 -2.25 7.44
N HIS A 77 17.20 -0.99 7.76
CA HIS A 77 16.50 0.20 7.25
C HIS A 77 16.86 0.51 5.79
N HIS A 78 16.79 -0.51 4.93
CA HIS A 78 16.95 -0.33 3.49
C HIS A 78 15.72 0.40 2.94
N LYS A 79 15.86 1.71 2.74
CA LYS A 79 14.92 2.59 2.02
C LYS A 79 14.32 1.97 0.74
N PHE A 80 15.07 1.08 0.06
CA PHE A 80 14.60 0.36 -1.12
C PHE A 80 13.64 -0.80 -0.80
N ALA A 81 13.79 -1.47 0.34
CA ALA A 81 12.89 -2.55 0.77
C ALA A 81 11.50 -2.01 1.14
N ILE A 82 11.47 -0.93 1.93
CA ILE A 82 10.22 -0.22 2.27
C ILE A 82 9.51 0.25 0.99
N PHE A 83 10.26 0.88 0.09
CA PHE A 83 9.76 1.33 -1.20
C PHE A 83 9.24 0.17 -2.07
N GLY A 84 9.96 -0.95 -2.11
CA GLY A 84 9.58 -2.14 -2.87
C GLY A 84 8.29 -2.78 -2.35
N ILE A 85 8.11 -2.85 -1.03
CA ILE A 85 6.89 -3.40 -0.41
C ILE A 85 5.68 -2.51 -0.72
N GLU A 86 5.83 -1.19 -0.63
CA GLU A 86 4.78 -0.24 -1.02
C GLU A 86 4.42 -0.39 -2.50
N ALA A 87 5.42 -0.45 -3.39
CA ALA A 87 5.21 -0.62 -4.82
C ALA A 87 4.50 -1.94 -5.16
N ALA A 88 4.96 -3.04 -4.57
CA ALA A 88 4.36 -4.36 -4.80
C ALA A 88 2.92 -4.39 -4.33
N THR A 89 2.64 -3.86 -3.14
CA THR A 89 1.30 -3.83 -2.57
C THR A 89 0.37 -2.94 -3.41
N MET A 90 0.85 -1.77 -3.84
CA MET A 90 0.12 -0.90 -4.78
C MET A 90 -0.23 -1.64 -6.08
N ILE A 91 0.70 -2.38 -6.67
CA ILE A 91 0.45 -3.13 -7.91
C ILE A 91 -0.56 -4.26 -7.69
N PHE A 92 -0.49 -4.97 -6.56
CA PHE A 92 -1.44 -6.03 -6.24
C PHE A 92 -2.86 -5.49 -6.09
N TRP A 93 -3.04 -4.39 -5.36
CA TRP A 93 -4.35 -3.77 -5.24
C TRP A 93 -4.89 -3.29 -6.59
N PHE A 94 -4.03 -2.66 -7.41
CA PHE A 94 -4.40 -2.23 -8.77
C PHE A 94 -4.91 -3.39 -9.62
N ALA A 95 -4.13 -4.47 -9.70
CA ALA A 95 -4.49 -5.64 -10.47
C ALA A 95 -5.77 -6.29 -9.94
N GLY A 96 -5.93 -6.36 -8.62
CA GLY A 96 -7.04 -7.06 -7.99
C GLY A 96 -8.38 -6.38 -8.18
N PHE A 97 -8.46 -5.07 -7.97
CA PHE A 97 -9.73 -4.35 -8.15
C PHE A 97 -10.14 -4.30 -9.63
N VAL A 98 -9.18 -4.13 -10.55
CA VAL A 98 -9.47 -4.11 -11.99
C VAL A 98 -9.93 -5.48 -12.47
N ALA A 99 -9.25 -6.56 -12.07
CA ALA A 99 -9.65 -7.92 -12.42
C ALA A 99 -11.07 -8.23 -11.94
N LEU A 100 -11.39 -7.90 -10.68
CA LEU A 100 -12.75 -8.11 -10.15
C LEU A 100 -13.79 -7.24 -10.86
N ALA A 101 -13.45 -5.99 -11.22
CA ALA A 101 -14.35 -5.09 -11.93
C ALA A 101 -14.67 -5.59 -13.35
N VAL A 102 -13.69 -6.10 -14.09
CA VAL A 102 -13.89 -6.70 -15.41
C VAL A 102 -14.75 -7.96 -15.28
N PHE A 103 -14.42 -8.85 -14.33
CA PHE A 103 -15.19 -10.07 -14.08
C PHE A 103 -16.67 -9.78 -13.76
N LEU A 104 -16.95 -8.71 -13.02
CA LEU A 104 -18.32 -8.26 -12.73
C LEU A 104 -19.02 -7.58 -13.91
N SER A 105 -18.27 -6.95 -14.82
CA SER A 105 -18.83 -6.25 -15.99
C SER A 105 -19.31 -7.22 -17.06
N ASP A 106 -18.63 -8.35 -17.21
CA ASP A 106 -18.97 -9.38 -18.19
C ASP A 106 -20.15 -10.28 -17.77
N ARG A 107 -20.72 -10.07 -16.57
CA ARG A 107 -21.72 -10.96 -16.00
C ARG A 107 -22.92 -10.22 -15.43
N VAL A 108 -24.10 -10.75 -15.72
CA VAL A 108 -25.33 -10.32 -15.07
C VAL A 108 -25.34 -10.85 -13.63
N CYS A 109 -25.26 -9.94 -12.67
CA CYS A 109 -24.99 -10.25 -11.27
C CYS A 109 -26.03 -9.54 -10.38
N PHE A 110 -26.82 -10.33 -9.64
CA PHE A 110 -27.92 -9.86 -8.78
C PHE A 110 -27.85 -10.49 -7.39
N GLY A 111 -28.46 -9.83 -6.41
CA GLY A 111 -28.54 -10.30 -5.02
C GLY A 111 -27.41 -9.80 -4.11
N HIS A 112 -27.45 -10.22 -2.84
CA HIS A 112 -26.57 -9.72 -1.78
C HIS A 112 -25.09 -10.02 -2.02
N VAL A 113 -24.77 -11.16 -2.63
CA VAL A 113 -23.38 -11.55 -2.96
C VAL A 113 -22.81 -10.67 -4.06
N CYS A 114 -23.65 -10.26 -5.01
CA CYS A 114 -23.25 -9.32 -6.03
C CYS A 114 -22.94 -7.94 -5.46
N ALA A 115 -23.80 -7.46 -4.55
CA ALA A 115 -23.57 -6.21 -3.84
C ALA A 115 -22.27 -6.28 -3.03
N ALA A 116 -22.01 -7.41 -2.36
CA ALA A 116 -20.76 -7.66 -1.66
C ALA A 116 -19.55 -7.63 -2.62
N ALA A 117 -19.60 -8.32 -3.76
CA ALA A 117 -18.51 -8.32 -4.74
C ALA A 117 -18.25 -6.93 -5.34
N LYS A 118 -19.30 -6.16 -5.64
CA LYS A 118 -19.18 -4.75 -6.07
C LYS A 118 -18.54 -3.89 -4.99
N ALA A 119 -18.96 -4.06 -3.73
CA ALA A 119 -18.37 -3.36 -2.60
C ALA A 119 -16.88 -3.75 -2.44
N THR A 120 -16.53 -5.03 -2.57
CA THR A 120 -15.13 -5.50 -2.56
C THR A 120 -14.30 -4.76 -3.60
N ALA A 121 -14.78 -4.64 -4.84
CA ALA A 121 -14.06 -3.93 -5.90
C ALA A 121 -13.86 -2.43 -5.57
N VAL A 122 -14.89 -1.77 -5.03
CA VAL A 122 -14.81 -0.34 -4.65
C VAL A 122 -13.85 -0.12 -3.49
N PHE A 123 -13.94 -0.91 -2.41
CA PHE A 123 -13.02 -0.80 -1.28
C PHE A 123 -11.58 -1.14 -1.67
N ALA A 124 -11.37 -2.11 -2.57
CA ALA A 124 -10.05 -2.41 -3.12
C ALA A 124 -9.47 -1.24 -3.93
N ALA A 125 -10.31 -0.48 -4.66
CA ALA A 125 -9.89 0.72 -5.37
C ALA A 125 -9.50 1.86 -4.41
N PHE A 126 -10.24 2.04 -3.31
CA PHE A 126 -9.85 3.00 -2.27
C PHE A 126 -8.54 2.61 -1.58
N GLU A 127 -8.34 1.32 -1.32
CA GLU A 127 -7.11 0.82 -0.74
C GLU A 127 -5.92 1.04 -1.67
N TRP A 128 -6.09 0.79 -2.98
CA TRP A 128 -5.10 1.15 -3.99
C TRP A 128 -4.74 2.64 -3.94
N ALA A 129 -5.73 3.54 -3.85
CA ALA A 129 -5.48 4.97 -3.78
C ALA A 129 -4.69 5.38 -2.54
N LEU A 130 -4.94 4.75 -1.38
CA LEU A 130 -4.13 4.97 -0.18
C LEU A 130 -2.69 4.52 -0.37
N PHE A 131 -2.46 3.35 -0.98
CA PHE A 131 -1.11 2.89 -1.29
C PHE A 131 -0.39 3.78 -2.30
N VAL A 132 -1.09 4.33 -3.30
CA VAL A 132 -0.52 5.34 -4.22
C VAL A 132 -0.10 6.59 -3.44
N ALA A 133 -0.92 7.05 -2.49
CA ALA A 133 -0.59 8.21 -1.68
C ALA A 133 0.67 7.96 -0.82
N THR A 134 0.73 6.83 -0.11
CA THR A 134 1.89 6.48 0.74
C THR A 134 3.16 6.26 -0.10
N PHE A 135 3.04 5.60 -1.24
CA PHE A 135 4.13 5.42 -2.20
C PHE A 135 4.66 6.75 -2.74
N THR A 136 3.78 7.69 -3.07
CA THR A 136 4.15 9.02 -3.57
C THR A 136 4.89 9.82 -2.50
N MET A 137 4.40 9.81 -1.25
CA MET A 137 5.08 10.45 -0.12
C MET A 137 6.48 9.86 0.11
N ALA A 138 6.61 8.54 0.06
CA ALA A 138 7.90 7.86 0.19
C ALA A 138 8.86 8.25 -0.96
N SER A 139 8.36 8.30 -2.19
CA SER A 139 9.12 8.70 -3.39
C SER A 139 9.67 10.12 -3.27
N LEU A 140 8.81 11.07 -2.90
CA LEU A 140 9.20 12.46 -2.73
C LEU A 140 10.24 12.63 -1.61
N HIS A 141 10.11 11.88 -0.52
CA HIS A 141 11.09 11.90 0.58
C HIS A 141 12.47 11.41 0.12
N VAL A 142 12.53 10.35 -0.69
CA VAL A 142 13.78 9.83 -1.26
C VAL A 142 14.40 10.83 -2.24
N MET A 143 13.60 11.45 -3.12
CA MET A 143 14.08 12.44 -4.09
C MET A 143 14.64 13.69 -3.41
N ARG A 144 13.95 14.23 -2.39
CA ARG A 144 14.41 15.41 -1.65
C ARG A 144 15.70 15.15 -0.88
N THR A 145 15.84 13.97 -0.28
CA THR A 145 17.07 13.59 0.44
C THR A 145 18.27 13.46 -0.50
N ARG A 146 18.07 12.93 -1.73
CA ARG A 146 19.10 12.90 -2.77
C ARG A 146 19.54 14.30 -3.23
N GLY A 147 18.59 15.23 -3.41
CA GLY A 147 18.88 16.61 -3.83
C GLY A 147 19.71 17.40 -2.81
N ARG A 148 19.53 17.15 -1.51
CA ARG A 148 20.34 17.76 -0.44
C ARG A 148 21.78 17.26 -0.44
N MET A 149 21.99 15.96 -0.61
CA MET A 149 23.34 15.36 -0.69
C MET A 149 24.10 15.87 -1.94
N GLY A 150 23.42 16.02 -3.07
CA GLY A 150 24.00 16.57 -4.30
C GLY A 150 24.37 18.07 -4.19
N ARG A 151 23.72 18.82 -3.30
CA ARG A 151 24.05 20.23 -3.01
C ARG A 151 25.26 20.35 -2.07
N ILE A 152 25.39 19.45 -1.09
CA ILE A 152 26.56 19.38 -0.19
C ILE A 152 27.82 18.93 -0.96
N GLY A 153 27.67 18.08 -1.99
CA GLY A 153 28.78 17.69 -2.87
C GLY A 153 29.29 18.79 -3.80
N LYS A 154 28.52 19.87 -4.01
CA LYS A 154 29.04 21.12 -4.57
C LYS A 154 29.59 21.96 -3.42
N ALA A 155 30.79 21.63 -2.96
CA ALA A 155 31.53 22.49 -2.05
C ALA A 155 31.65 23.88 -2.69
N ASP A 156 31.25 24.92 -1.95
CA ASP A 156 31.41 26.32 -2.37
C ASP A 156 32.91 26.59 -2.57
N PRO A 157 33.39 26.89 -3.79
CA PRO A 157 34.80 27.18 -4.02
C PRO A 157 35.25 28.47 -3.31
N ASN A 158 34.30 29.29 -2.83
CA ASN A 158 34.56 30.53 -2.11
C ASN A 158 34.94 30.35 -0.63
N VAL A 159 34.86 29.14 -0.06
CA VAL A 159 35.33 28.90 1.32
C VAL A 159 36.86 28.84 1.38
N ASN A 160 37.54 28.51 0.28
CA ASN A 160 39.00 28.37 0.22
C ASN A 160 39.76 29.67 -0.07
N VAL A 161 39.07 30.78 -0.36
CA VAL A 161 39.69 32.07 -0.70
C VAL A 161 39.74 33.06 0.47
N ALA A 162 39.16 32.73 1.62
CA ALA A 162 39.11 33.62 2.78
C ALA A 162 40.28 33.43 3.78
N GLU A 163 41.21 32.51 3.53
CA GLU A 163 42.30 32.17 4.47
C GLU A 163 43.70 32.52 3.93
N GLY A 164 43.76 33.37 2.91
CA GLY A 164 45.02 33.83 2.32
C GLY A 164 45.01 35.32 2.00
N VAL A 165 45.05 36.16 3.04
CA VAL A 165 45.76 37.46 3.10
C VAL A 165 45.83 37.97 4.53
#